data_AF-A0A929FT81-F1
#
_entry.id   AF-A0A929FT81-F1
#
_cell.length_a   1.000
_cell.length_b   1.000
_cell.length_c   1.000
_cell.angle_alpha   90.00
_cell.angle_beta   90.00
_cell.angle_gamma   90.00
#
_symmetry.space_group_name_H-M   'P 1'
#
loop_
_entity.id
_entity.type
_entity.pdbx_description
1 polymer ?
#
loop_
_entity_poly.entity_id
_entity_poly.type
_entity_poly.pdbx_seq_one_letter_code
_entity_poly.pdbx_strand_id
1 'polypeptide(L)' 'MGKKAKIKKRRKESSKTSESNNKYESTQFVKQLTKLGYQLEQIERSPEVPAERTEPQL' A
#
# COMPACT_ATOMS: atom_id res chain seq x y z
N MET A 1 -9.64 37.25 27.57
CA MET A 1 -9.94 35.91 27.00
C MET A 1 -10.11 34.87 28.10
N GLY A 2 -11.27 34.21 28.17
CA GLY A 2 -11.58 33.24 29.22
C GLY A 2 -10.71 31.97 29.19
N LYS A 3 -10.65 31.24 30.30
CA LYS A 3 -9.88 29.99 30.45
C LYS A 3 -10.16 28.97 29.32
N LYS A 4 -11.43 28.83 28.93
CA LYS A 4 -11.86 27.95 27.84
C LYS A 4 -11.26 28.33 26.47
N ALA A 5 -11.13 29.63 26.19
CA ALA A 5 -10.55 30.12 24.93
C ALA A 5 -9.04 29.82 24.86
N LYS A 6 -8.32 29.95 25.99
CA LYS A 6 -6.90 29.61 26.09
C LYS A 6 -6.66 28.10 25.84
N ILE A 7 -7.50 27.23 26.39
CA ILE A 7 -7.41 25.77 26.19
C ILE A 7 -7.67 25.40 24.72
N LYS A 8 -8.69 26.00 24.09
CA LYS A 8 -8.98 25.78 22.66
C LYS A 8 -7.81 26.20 21.76
N LYS A 9 -7.15 27.32 22.07
CA LYS A 9 -5.97 27.78 21.33
C LYS A 9 -4.80 26.79 21.43
N ARG A 10 -4.47 26.35 22.64
CA ARG A 10 -3.41 25.36 22.89
C ARG A 10 -3.65 24.03 22.14
N ARG A 11 -4.89 23.54 22.13
CA ARG A 11 -5.26 22.31 21.40
C ARG A 11 -5.09 22.43 19.88
N LYS A 12 -5.41 23.61 19.31
CA LYS A 12 -5.23 23.88 17.88
C LYS A 12 -3.76 24.09 17.50
N GLU A 13 -2.95 24.60 18.43
CA GLU A 13 -1.51 24.73 18.24
C GLU A 13 -0.83 23.35 18.28
N SER A 14 -1.22 22.48 19.21
CA SER A 14 -0.66 21.11 19.30
C SER A 14 -1.02 20.22 18.12
N SER A 15 -2.18 20.41 17.48
CA SER A 15 -2.59 19.59 16.34
C SER A 15 -1.88 19.96 15.03
N LYS A 16 -1.32 21.18 14.93
CA LYS A 16 -0.58 21.61 13.74
C LYS A 16 0.84 21.05 13.70
N THR A 17 1.39 20.68 14.85
CA THR A 17 2.76 20.14 14.96
C THR A 17 2.84 18.65 14.61
N SER A 18 1.71 17.94 14.53
CA SER A 18 1.68 16.50 14.24
C SER A 18 1.61 16.14 12.75
N GLU A 19 1.44 17.12 11.85
CA GLU A 19 1.26 16.83 10.41
C GLU A 19 2.55 16.88 9.59
N SER A 20 3.67 17.35 10.14
CA SER A 20 4.92 17.51 9.37
C SER A 20 6.05 16.66 9.96
N ASN A 21 6.05 15.36 9.68
CA ASN A 21 7.27 14.53 9.66
C ASN A 21 7.04 13.09 9.16
N ASN A 22 5.96 12.81 8.42
CA ASN A 22 5.85 11.54 7.71
C ASN A 22 6.74 11.59 6.45
N LYS A 23 8.05 11.47 6.67
CA LYS A 23 9.10 11.38 5.65
C LYS A 23 9.14 9.99 4.97
N TYR A 24 8.19 9.14 5.34
CA TYR A 24 8.06 7.78 4.85
C TYR A 24 6.95 7.78 3.80
N GLU A 25 7.35 7.59 2.54
CA GLU A 25 6.40 7.28 1.48
C GLU A 25 5.64 6.00 1.86
N SER A 26 4.33 6.02 1.68
CA SER A 26 3.42 4.89 1.99
C SER A 26 3.84 3.57 1.30
N THR A 27 4.62 3.65 0.23
CA THR A 27 5.11 2.51 -0.56
C THR A 27 6.43 1.91 -0.07
N GLN A 28 7.11 2.52 0.91
CA GLN A 28 8.40 2.03 1.40
C GLN A 28 8.29 0.65 2.08
N PHE A 29 7.17 0.40 2.75
CA PHE A 29 6.89 -0.89 3.38
C PHE A 29 6.84 -2.04 2.36
N VAL A 30 6.16 -1.83 1.24
CA VAL A 30 6.07 -2.82 0.14
C VAL A 30 7.46 -3.11 -0.42
N LYS A 31 8.30 -2.07 -0.61
CA LYS A 31 9.69 -2.22 -1.07
C LYS A 31 10.57 -3.01 -0.09
N GLN A 32 10.28 -2.93 1.21
CA GLN A 32 11.00 -3.72 2.22
C GLN A 32 10.56 -5.18 2.20
N LEU A 33 9.27 -5.45 2.10
CA LEU A 33 8.74 -6.81 1.97
C LEU A 33 9.31 -7.54 0.75
N THR A 34 9.39 -6.87 -0.39
CA THR A 34 9.99 -7.46 -1.61
C THR A 34 11.47 -7.79 -1.42
N LYS A 35 12.23 -6.99 -0.67
CA LYS A 35 13.65 -7.27 -0.36
C LYS A 35 13.83 -8.47 0.58
N LEU A 36 12.82 -8.75 1.40
CA LEU A 36 12.78 -9.90 2.30
C LEU A 36 12.27 -11.18 1.61
N GLY A 37 11.94 -11.11 0.32
CA GLY A 37 11.44 -12.25 -0.46
C GLY A 37 9.92 -12.46 -0.36
N TYR A 38 9.19 -11.54 0.29
CA TYR A 38 7.73 -11.57 0.27
C TYR A 38 7.22 -10.89 -0.99
N GLN A 39 6.45 -11.63 -1.77
CA GLN A 39 5.79 -11.13 -2.96
C GLN A 39 4.28 -11.27 -2.76
N LEU A 40 3.52 -10.23 -3.08
CA LEU A 40 2.06 -10.35 -3.17
C LEU A 40 1.80 -11.32 -4.33
N GLU A 41 1.26 -12.49 -4.01
CA GLU A 41 1.17 -13.68 -4.87
C GLU A 41 1.08 -13.35 -6.37
N GLN A 42 2.11 -13.75 -7.12
CA GLN A 42 2.00 -13.78 -8.57
C GLN A 42 1.00 -14.88 -8.90
N ILE A 43 -0.14 -14.51 -9.47
CA ILE A 43 -1.13 -15.49 -9.95
C ILE A 43 -0.43 -16.38 -10.98
N GLU A 44 -0.07 -17.59 -10.58
CA GLU A 44 0.44 -18.61 -11.49
C GLU A 44 -0.71 -18.99 -12.43
N ARG A 45 -0.69 -18.43 -13.64
CA ARG A 45 -1.60 -18.87 -14.70
C ARG A 45 -1.10 -20.23 -15.17
N SER A 46 -1.98 -21.22 -15.16
CA SER A 46 -1.66 -22.52 -15.74
C SER A 46 -1.27 -22.33 -17.21
N PRO A 47 -0.27 -23.09 -17.72
CA PRO A 47 0.07 -23.06 -19.13
C PRO A 47 -1.15 -23.43 -19.97
N GLU A 48 -1.27 -22.79 -21.13
CA GLU A 48 -2.32 -23.09 -22.10
C GLU A 48 -2.20 -24.55 -22.55
N VAL A 49 -3.26 -25.35 -22.33
CA VAL A 49 -3.28 -26.75 -22.77
C VAL A 49 -3.33 -26.75 -24.30
N PRO A 50 -2.43 -27.49 -24.99
CA PRO A 50 -2.51 -27.60 -26.44
C PRO A 50 -3.86 -28.21 -26.80
N ALA A 51 -4.67 -27.51 -27.59
CA ALA A 51 -5.88 -28.09 -28.15
C ALA A 51 -5.44 -29.22 -29.10
N GLU A 52 -5.70 -30.48 -28.73
CA GLU A 52 -5.55 -31.61 -29.65
C GLU A 52 -6.49 -31.38 -30.84
N ARG A 53 -5.97 -30.80 -31.93
CA ARG A 53 -6.67 -30.74 -33.19
C ARG A 53 -6.65 -32.12 -33.81
N THR A 54 -7.66 -32.92 -33.50
CA THR A 54 -7.98 -34.15 -34.20
C THR A 54 -8.66 -33.81 -35.54
N GLU A 55 -7.94 -33.17 -36.46
CA GLU A 55 -8.43 -33.05 -37.83
C GLU A 55 -8.24 -34.41 -38.54
N PRO A 56 -9.31 -35.03 -39.09
CA PRO A 56 -9.16 -36.26 -39.85
C PRO A 56 -8.41 -35.97 -41.15
N GLN A 57 -7.34 -36.72 -41.40
CA GLN A 57 -6.65 -36.70 -42.70
C GLN A 57 -7.53 -37.42 -43.74
N LEU A 58 -7.91 -36.70 -44.79
CA LEU A 58 -8.59 -37.22 -45.99
C LEU A 58 -7.61 -37.93 -46.92
#